data_AF-A0A947N2Z5-F1
#
_entry.id   AF-A0A947N2Z5-F1
#
_cell.length_a   1.000
_cell.length_b   1.000
_cell.length_c   1.000
_cell.angle_alpha   90.00
_cell.angle_beta   90.00
_cell.angle_gamma   90.00
#
_symmetry.space_group_name_H-M   'P 1'
#
loop_
_entity.id
_entity.type
_entity.pdbx_description
1 polymer ?
#
loop_
_entity_poly.entity_id
_entity_poly.type
_entity_poly.pdbx_seq_one_letter_code
_entity_poly.pdbx_strand_id
1 'polypeptide(L)'
;MTNSNYYIHFGILNNRKEANQVKKFIPLGIIANVAGFLEIIIVTYWRDVDLFANEYLPFAEQIRVATTIEATTIIVFVIIAIIAIIAGKNFLQRLAYFIYIFAIWDISYHICFKMFVDRPPSLLTHDIHDILFIILIDWLDPILFPLICSSSMIFIGISLIYFQERRGLSKIK
;
A
#
# COMPACT_ATOMS: atom_id res chain seq x y z
N MET A 1 -8.61 38.09 -33.08
CA MET A 1 -7.48 37.11 -33.10
C MET A 1 -6.95 36.77 -31.70
N THR A 2 -7.56 37.21 -30.60
CA THR A 2 -7.05 37.05 -29.23
C THR A 2 -7.48 35.76 -28.53
N ASN A 3 -8.66 35.21 -28.83
CA ASN A 3 -9.19 34.02 -28.12
C ASN A 3 -8.40 32.72 -28.36
N SER A 4 -7.81 32.52 -29.54
CA SER A 4 -7.07 31.29 -29.87
C SER A 4 -5.85 31.07 -28.96
N ASN A 5 -5.13 32.15 -28.60
CA ASN A 5 -3.94 32.03 -27.74
C ASN A 5 -4.29 31.70 -26.28
N TYR A 6 -5.43 32.15 -25.78
CA TYR A 6 -5.87 31.82 -24.42
C TYR A 6 -6.20 30.33 -24.27
N TYR A 7 -6.88 29.73 -25.24
CA TYR A 7 -7.19 28.29 -25.22
C TYR A 7 -5.93 27.42 -25.31
N ILE A 8 -4.97 27.82 -26.14
CA ILE A 8 -3.70 27.08 -26.31
C ILE A 8 -2.86 27.17 -25.01
N HIS A 9 -2.73 28.36 -24.43
CA HIS A 9 -1.94 28.56 -23.20
C HIS A 9 -2.59 27.86 -21.99
N PHE A 10 -3.92 27.90 -21.87
CA PHE A 10 -4.64 27.21 -20.80
C PHE A 10 -4.55 25.68 -20.95
N GLY A 11 -4.63 25.16 -22.18
CA GLY A 11 -4.41 23.74 -22.47
C GLY A 11 -3.01 23.26 -22.06
N ILE A 12 -1.96 24.03 -22.33
CA ILE A 12 -0.59 23.71 -21.93
C ILE A 12 -0.43 23.69 -20.40
N LEU A 13 -1.00 24.66 -19.70
CA LEU A 13 -0.93 24.72 -18.23
C LEU A 13 -1.67 23.57 -17.56
N ASN A 14 -2.82 23.17 -18.10
CA ASN A 14 -3.57 22.05 -17.55
C ASN A 14 -2.86 20.71 -17.81
N ASN A 15 -2.34 20.49 -19.01
CA ASN A 15 -1.57 19.30 -19.36
C ASN A 15 -0.30 19.16 -18.48
N ARG A 16 0.35 20.28 -18.10
CA ARG A 16 1.44 20.28 -17.13
C ARG A 16 1.01 19.89 -15.71
N LYS A 17 -0.19 20.28 -15.27
CA LYS A 17 -0.72 19.91 -13.94
C LYS A 17 -1.06 18.42 -13.86
N GLU A 18 -1.71 17.89 -14.90
CA GLU A 18 -2.03 16.46 -15.04
C GLU A 18 -0.74 15.61 -15.04
N ALA A 19 0.24 15.99 -15.87
CA ALA A 19 1.54 15.33 -15.89
C ALA A 19 2.25 15.34 -14.53
N ASN A 20 2.10 16.41 -13.74
CA ASN A 20 2.72 16.51 -12.41
C ASN A 20 2.00 15.65 -11.35
N GLN A 21 0.71 15.37 -11.49
CA GLN A 21 -0.01 14.49 -10.57
C GLN A 21 0.29 13.02 -10.87
N VAL A 22 0.28 12.63 -12.15
CA VAL A 22 0.63 11.27 -12.57
C VAL A 22 2.08 10.92 -12.20
N LYS A 23 3.00 11.89 -12.27
CA LYS A 23 4.39 11.70 -11.82
C LYS A 23 4.54 11.38 -10.34
N LYS A 24 3.54 11.65 -9.49
CA LYS A 24 3.59 11.32 -8.05
C LYS A 24 3.43 9.83 -7.78
N PHE A 25 2.80 9.06 -8.66
CA PHE A 25 2.60 7.63 -8.43
C PHE A 25 3.92 6.86 -8.35
N ILE A 26 4.94 7.25 -9.14
CA ILE A 26 6.26 6.60 -9.15
C ILE A 26 6.93 6.67 -7.76
N PRO A 27 7.21 7.86 -7.18
CA PRO A 27 7.83 7.94 -5.87
C PRO A 27 6.95 7.36 -4.76
N LEU A 28 5.61 7.50 -4.84
CA LEU A 28 4.70 6.90 -3.86
C LEU A 28 4.74 5.36 -3.90
N GLY A 29 4.84 4.78 -5.09
CA GLY A 29 5.01 3.35 -5.27
C GLY A 29 6.34 2.84 -4.72
N ILE A 30 7.43 3.58 -4.91
CA ILE A 30 8.74 3.25 -4.31
C ILE A 30 8.64 3.27 -2.78
N ILE A 31 8.05 4.32 -2.21
CA ILE A 31 7.85 4.44 -0.76
C ILE A 31 7.01 3.27 -0.22
N ALA A 32 5.93 2.90 -0.91
CA ALA A 32 5.09 1.77 -0.53
C ALA A 32 5.86 0.44 -0.52
N ASN A 33 6.70 0.20 -1.54
CA ASN A 33 7.55 -0.98 -1.61
C ASN A 33 8.55 -1.01 -0.45
N VAL A 34 9.23 0.10 -0.19
CA VAL A 34 10.19 0.22 0.92
C VAL A 34 9.49 0.00 2.27
N ALA A 35 8.29 0.53 2.45
CA ALA A 35 7.49 0.32 3.67
C ALA A 35 7.14 -1.15 3.87
N GLY A 36 6.75 -1.87 2.81
CA GLY A 36 6.45 -3.30 2.89
C GLY A 36 7.68 -4.14 3.18
N PHE A 37 8.83 -3.76 2.59
CA PHE A 37 10.11 -4.40 2.86
C PHE A 37 10.59 -4.17 4.31
N LEU A 38 10.40 -2.96 4.84
CA LEU A 38 10.74 -2.64 6.23
C LEU A 38 9.89 -3.47 7.20
N GLU A 39 8.59 -3.57 6.95
CA GLU A 39 7.70 -4.36 7.79
C GLU A 39 8.10 -5.84 7.81
N ILE A 40 8.38 -6.44 6.66
CA ILE A 40 8.77 -7.85 6.65
C ILE A 40 10.08 -8.08 7.42
N ILE A 41 11.07 -7.20 7.28
CA ILE A 41 12.33 -7.31 8.03
C ILE A 41 12.08 -7.30 9.53
N ILE A 42 11.22 -6.38 9.99
CA ILE A 42 10.92 -6.26 11.42
C ILE A 42 10.15 -7.50 11.90
N VAL A 43 9.15 -7.93 11.14
CA VAL A 43 8.34 -9.12 11.47
C VAL A 43 9.20 -10.39 11.51
N THR A 44 10.07 -10.61 10.53
CA THR A 44 10.95 -11.78 10.50
C THR A 44 11.98 -11.71 11.61
N TYR A 45 12.56 -10.53 11.85
CA TYR A 45 13.53 -10.34 12.94
C TYR A 45 12.95 -10.69 14.30
N TRP A 46 11.76 -10.17 14.65
CA TRP A 46 11.11 -10.50 15.92
C TRP A 46 10.66 -11.95 15.99
N ARG A 47 10.29 -12.56 14.85
CA ARG A 47 9.88 -13.96 14.80
C ARG A 47 11.06 -14.92 14.99
N ASP A 48 12.22 -14.62 14.42
CA ASP A 48 13.42 -15.45 14.54
C ASP A 48 14.09 -15.31 15.90
N VAL A 49 14.10 -14.09 16.48
CA VAL A 49 14.73 -13.81 17.77
C VAL A 49 13.99 -14.47 18.94
N ASP A 50 12.66 -14.52 18.89
CA ASP A 50 11.87 -14.96 20.04
C ASP A 50 11.23 -16.35 19.81
N LEU A 51 10.47 -16.57 18.73
CA LEU A 51 9.60 -17.75 18.60
C LEU A 51 10.32 -19.03 18.18
N PHE A 52 11.40 -18.95 17.40
CA PHE A 52 12.11 -20.14 16.89
C PHE A 52 13.36 -20.53 17.69
N ALA A 53 13.92 -19.61 18.49
CA ALA A 53 15.09 -19.92 19.32
C ALA A 53 14.73 -20.73 20.58
N ASN A 54 13.49 -20.62 21.09
CA ASN A 54 13.03 -21.30 22.29
C ASN A 54 11.58 -21.76 22.16
N GLU A 55 11.35 -23.05 21.88
CA GLU A 55 10.02 -23.70 21.92
C GLU A 55 9.30 -23.56 23.28
N TYR A 56 9.99 -23.07 24.32
CA TYR A 56 9.50 -22.91 25.69
C TYR A 56 9.37 -21.44 26.13
N LEU A 57 9.23 -20.49 25.21
CA LEU A 57 9.01 -19.10 25.61
C LEU A 57 7.80 -18.98 26.55
N PRO A 58 7.94 -18.34 27.71
CA PRO A 58 6.81 -18.05 28.59
C PRO A 58 5.72 -17.29 27.85
N PHE A 59 4.46 -17.57 28.14
CA PHE A 59 3.29 -16.93 27.51
C PHE A 59 3.37 -15.39 27.50
N ALA A 60 3.92 -14.78 28.56
CA ALA A 60 4.11 -13.34 28.65
C ALA A 60 5.05 -12.77 27.58
N GLU A 61 6.09 -13.53 27.18
CA GLU A 61 7.02 -13.10 26.14
C GLU A 61 6.40 -13.25 24.74
N GLN A 62 5.63 -14.31 24.52
CA GLN A 62 4.87 -14.49 23.28
C GLN A 62 3.90 -13.33 23.02
N ILE A 63 3.19 -12.87 24.06
CA ILE A 63 2.32 -11.68 23.98
C ILE A 63 3.15 -10.44 23.64
N ARG A 64 4.28 -10.22 24.32
CA ARG A 64 5.13 -9.04 24.09
C ARG A 64 5.60 -8.94 22.64
N VAL A 65 5.99 -10.07 22.05
CA VAL A 65 6.41 -10.16 20.64
C VAL A 65 5.25 -9.87 19.71
N ALA A 66 4.10 -10.50 19.94
CA ALA A 66 2.89 -10.25 19.15
C ALA A 66 2.49 -8.77 19.19
N THR A 67 2.44 -8.15 20.37
CA THR A 67 2.13 -6.73 20.53
C THR A 67 3.16 -5.81 19.87
N THR A 68 4.44 -6.20 19.86
CA THR A 68 5.50 -5.42 19.19
C THR A 68 5.38 -5.45 17.67
N ILE A 69 5.04 -6.63 17.12
CA ILE A 69 4.74 -6.79 15.70
C ILE A 69 3.51 -5.95 15.32
N GLU A 70 2.42 -6.07 16.09
CA GLU A 70 1.20 -5.28 15.88
C GLU A 70 1.47 -3.77 15.91
N ALA A 71 2.21 -3.30 16.91
CA ALA A 71 2.57 -1.89 17.04
C ALA A 71 3.38 -1.40 15.83
N THR A 72 4.31 -2.21 15.34
CA THR A 72 5.12 -1.90 14.15
C THR A 72 4.23 -1.72 12.92
N THR A 73 3.34 -2.68 12.68
CA THR A 73 2.40 -2.65 11.56
C THR A 73 1.51 -1.41 11.61
N ILE A 74 0.97 -1.06 12.79
CA ILE A 74 0.17 0.16 12.97
C ILE A 74 1.00 1.41 12.65
N ILE A 75 2.26 1.47 13.09
CA ILE A 75 3.15 2.60 12.79
C ILE A 75 3.36 2.75 11.27
N VAL A 76 3.67 1.65 10.57
CA VAL A 76 3.87 1.65 9.10
C VAL A 76 2.60 2.11 8.38
N PHE A 77 1.44 1.62 8.80
CA PHE A 77 0.15 2.03 8.26
C PHE A 77 -0.13 3.52 8.46
N VAL A 78 0.15 4.06 9.65
CA VAL A 78 0.00 5.49 9.95
C VAL A 78 0.94 6.34 9.08
N ILE A 79 2.18 5.90 8.87
CA ILE A 79 3.14 6.58 7.97
C ILE A 79 2.58 6.65 6.54
N ILE A 80 2.08 5.53 6.02
CA ILE A 80 1.46 5.45 4.68
C ILE A 80 0.25 6.39 4.59
N ALA A 81 -0.61 6.42 5.61
CA ALA A 81 -1.77 7.30 5.67
C ALA A 81 -1.37 8.79 5.63
N ILE A 82 -0.35 9.18 6.39
CA ILE A 82 0.16 10.55 6.41
C ILE A 82 0.71 10.95 5.03
N ILE A 83 1.49 10.08 4.39
CA ILE A 83 2.07 10.34 3.06
C ILE A 83 0.97 10.54 2.01
N ALA A 84 -0.09 9.73 2.06
CA ALA A 84 -1.25 9.89 1.18
C ALA A 84 -2.00 11.21 1.40
N ILE A 85 -2.17 11.63 2.66
CA ILE A 85 -2.81 12.90 3.02
C ILE A 85 -2.00 14.09 2.48
N ILE A 86 -0.67 14.03 2.57
CA ILE A 86 0.24 15.07 2.06
C ILE A 86 0.24 15.11 0.52
N ALA A 87 0.14 13.96 -0.14
CA ALA A 87 0.17 13.87 -1.60
C ALA A 87 -1.06 14.49 -2.29
N GLY A 88 -2.23 14.40 -1.66
CA GLY A 88 -3.53 14.81 -2.21
C GLY A 88 -4.03 16.18 -1.75
N LYS A 89 -4.58 16.97 -2.67
CA LYS A 89 -5.16 18.29 -2.36
C LYS A 89 -6.62 18.22 -1.90
N ASN A 90 -7.39 17.30 -2.49
CA ASN A 90 -8.80 17.06 -2.17
C ASN A 90 -8.97 15.74 -1.40
N PHE A 91 -10.06 15.60 -0.64
CA PHE A 91 -10.37 14.36 0.09
C PHE A 91 -10.30 13.11 -0.80
N LEU A 92 -10.95 13.17 -1.97
CA LEU A 92 -10.91 12.09 -2.97
C LEU A 92 -9.51 11.80 -3.54
N GLN A 93 -8.63 12.81 -3.66
CA GLN A 93 -7.24 12.59 -4.10
C GLN A 93 -6.43 11.93 -3.00
N ARG A 94 -6.62 12.38 -1.75
CA ARG A 94 -5.96 11.78 -0.58
C ARG A 94 -6.38 10.32 -0.44
N LEU A 95 -7.67 10.03 -0.60
CA LEU A 95 -8.19 8.66 -0.59
C LEU A 95 -7.61 7.83 -1.75
N ALA A 96 -7.54 8.39 -2.96
CA ALA A 96 -6.97 7.68 -4.12
C ALA A 96 -5.47 7.35 -3.94
N TYR A 97 -4.68 8.31 -3.45
CA TYR A 97 -3.26 8.06 -3.14
C TYR A 97 -3.10 7.08 -1.97
N PHE A 98 -3.98 7.14 -0.97
CA PHE A 98 -3.97 6.21 0.16
C PHE A 98 -4.21 4.78 -0.31
N ILE A 99 -5.30 4.55 -1.06
CA ILE A 99 -5.67 3.26 -1.61
C ILE A 99 -4.54 2.71 -2.51
N TYR A 100 -3.91 3.57 -3.30
CA TYR A 100 -2.78 3.18 -4.15
C TYR A 100 -1.55 2.72 -3.35
N ILE A 101 -1.12 3.51 -2.36
CA ILE A 101 0.05 3.19 -1.52
C ILE A 101 -0.22 1.94 -0.70
N PHE A 102 -1.42 1.84 -0.11
CA PHE A 102 -1.87 0.69 0.66
C PHE A 102 -1.82 -0.61 -0.17
N ALA A 103 -2.37 -0.59 -1.39
CA ALA A 103 -2.35 -1.75 -2.27
C ALA A 103 -0.94 -2.19 -2.67
N ILE A 104 -0.02 -1.25 -2.93
CA ILE A 104 1.37 -1.60 -3.26
C ILE A 104 2.09 -2.14 -2.04
N TRP A 105 1.91 -1.52 -0.88
CA TRP A 105 2.51 -1.97 0.36
C TRP A 105 2.06 -3.41 0.71
N ASP A 106 0.76 -3.69 0.56
CA ASP A 106 0.18 -5.02 0.76
C ASP A 106 0.82 -6.06 -0.19
N ILE A 107 0.92 -5.76 -1.49
CA ILE A 107 1.59 -6.65 -2.46
C ILE A 107 3.07 -6.85 -2.10
N SER A 108 3.77 -5.77 -1.75
CA SER A 108 5.20 -5.79 -1.46
C SER A 108 5.49 -6.65 -0.24
N TYR A 109 4.66 -6.55 0.79
CA TYR A 109 4.74 -7.40 1.98
C TYR A 109 4.71 -8.88 1.59
N HIS A 110 3.74 -9.30 0.78
CA HIS A 110 3.59 -10.71 0.39
C HIS A 110 4.77 -11.22 -0.45
N ILE A 111 5.24 -10.41 -1.42
CA ILE A 111 6.38 -10.78 -2.26
C ILE A 111 7.63 -10.96 -1.40
N CYS A 112 7.89 -10.01 -0.50
CA CYS A 112 9.10 -10.04 0.31
C CYS A 112 9.01 -11.10 1.40
N PHE A 113 7.82 -11.35 1.98
CA PHE A 113 7.58 -12.46 2.90
C PHE A 113 8.00 -13.80 2.27
N LYS A 114 7.59 -14.03 1.02
CA LYS A 114 7.99 -15.23 0.27
C LYS A 114 9.51 -15.34 0.04
N MET A 115 10.22 -14.21 -0.01
CA MET A 115 11.68 -14.19 -0.16
C MET A 115 12.42 -14.45 1.15
N PHE A 116 11.87 -14.01 2.29
CA PHE A 116 12.51 -14.17 3.59
C PHE A 116 12.11 -15.47 4.31
N VAL A 117 10.95 -16.03 4.00
CA VAL A 117 10.44 -17.26 4.60
C VAL A 117 10.47 -18.36 3.54
N ASP A 118 11.45 -19.27 3.63
CA ASP A 118 11.64 -20.42 2.74
C ASP A 118 10.55 -21.50 2.94
N ARG A 119 9.27 -21.16 2.68
CA ARG A 119 8.17 -22.13 2.72
C ARG A 119 8.01 -22.84 1.36
N PRO A 120 7.81 -24.17 1.31
CA PRO A 120 7.68 -24.90 0.04
C PRO A 120 6.50 -24.40 -0.81
N PRO A 121 6.66 -24.30 -2.15
CA PRO A 121 5.72 -23.65 -3.04
C PRO A 121 4.55 -24.57 -3.40
N SER A 122 3.56 -24.69 -2.53
CA SER A 122 2.29 -25.36 -2.87
C SER A 122 1.24 -24.31 -3.28
N LEU A 123 1.31 -23.86 -4.54
CA LEU A 123 0.48 -22.76 -5.09
C LEU A 123 -1.02 -23.07 -5.20
N LEU A 124 -1.47 -24.30 -4.94
CA LEU A 124 -2.81 -24.78 -5.32
C LEU A 124 -3.50 -25.68 -4.28
N THR A 125 -2.87 -25.94 -3.13
CA THR A 125 -3.47 -26.78 -2.09
C THR A 125 -3.82 -25.89 -0.91
N HIS A 126 -4.90 -26.25 -0.19
CA HIS A 126 -5.45 -25.57 0.97
C HIS A 126 -4.49 -25.37 2.18
N ASP A 127 -3.18 -25.51 1.97
CA ASP A 127 -2.08 -25.35 2.94
C ASP A 127 -1.38 -23.99 2.87
N ILE A 128 -1.87 -23.08 2.02
CA ILE A 128 -1.52 -21.66 2.09
C ILE A 128 -2.35 -21.03 3.21
N HIS A 129 -1.99 -21.34 4.45
CA HIS A 129 -2.28 -20.48 5.58
C HIS A 129 -1.07 -19.56 5.75
N ASP A 130 -0.97 -18.59 4.84
CA ASP A 130 -0.12 -17.44 5.10
C ASP A 130 -0.87 -16.58 6.10
N ILE A 131 -0.23 -16.37 7.25
CA ILE A 131 -0.73 -15.56 8.37
C ILE A 131 -0.87 -14.14 7.84
N LEU A 132 -2.06 -13.87 7.32
CA LEU A 132 -2.51 -12.57 6.89
C LEU A 132 -2.62 -11.73 8.16
N PHE A 133 -1.79 -10.69 8.29
CA PHE A 133 -1.98 -9.58 9.23
C PHE A 133 -2.52 -9.94 10.62
N ILE A 134 -1.63 -10.02 11.61
CA ILE A 134 -2.00 -10.09 13.03
C ILE A 134 -2.71 -8.78 13.40
N ILE A 135 -4.03 -8.77 13.24
CA ILE A 135 -4.99 -7.97 14.00
C ILE A 135 -5.98 -9.00 14.56
N LEU A 136 -5.51 -9.79 15.52
CA LEU A 136 -6.26 -10.74 16.35
C LEU A 136 -7.11 -11.85 15.69
N ILE A 137 -7.17 -12.02 14.36
CA ILE A 137 -7.94 -13.11 13.73
C ILE A 137 -7.15 -13.75 12.59
N ASP A 138 -6.98 -15.07 12.65
CA ASP A 138 -6.51 -15.90 11.54
C ASP A 138 -7.52 -15.81 10.39
N TRP A 139 -7.26 -14.97 9.39
CA TRP A 139 -8.03 -14.98 8.16
C TRP A 139 -7.62 -16.22 7.33
N LEU A 140 -8.48 -17.24 7.32
CA LEU A 140 -8.31 -18.48 6.54
C LEU A 140 -8.65 -18.28 5.05
N ASP A 141 -8.22 -17.18 4.43
CA ASP A 141 -8.57 -16.88 3.04
C ASP A 141 -7.40 -17.08 2.07
N PRO A 142 -7.65 -17.58 0.84
CA PRO A 142 -6.61 -17.77 -0.16
C PRO A 142 -5.91 -16.45 -0.54
N ILE A 143 -4.57 -16.46 -0.72
CA ILE A 143 -3.70 -15.34 -1.17
C ILE A 143 -4.29 -14.50 -2.33
N LEU A 144 -5.14 -15.10 -3.16
CA LEU A 144 -5.76 -14.45 -4.31
C LEU A 144 -6.72 -13.32 -3.92
N PHE A 145 -7.41 -13.41 -2.77
CA PHE A 145 -8.38 -12.38 -2.37
C PHE A 145 -7.73 -11.02 -2.09
N PRO A 146 -6.66 -10.93 -1.26
CA PRO A 146 -5.91 -9.69 -1.05
C PRO A 146 -5.36 -9.11 -2.35
N LEU A 147 -4.77 -9.95 -3.23
CA LEU A 147 -4.20 -9.50 -4.50
C LEU A 147 -5.24 -8.92 -5.47
N ILE A 148 -6.42 -9.53 -5.56
CA ILE A 148 -7.51 -9.03 -6.41
C ILE A 148 -8.05 -7.71 -5.86
N CYS A 149 -8.25 -7.62 -4.54
CA CYS A 149 -8.64 -6.38 -3.87
C CYS A 149 -7.61 -5.27 -4.11
N SER A 150 -6.33 -5.52 -3.86
CA SER A 150 -5.23 -4.58 -4.07
C SER A 150 -5.12 -4.14 -5.54
N SER A 151 -5.28 -5.07 -6.49
CA SER A 151 -5.30 -4.75 -7.92
C SER A 151 -6.49 -3.85 -8.31
N SER A 152 -7.68 -4.15 -7.78
CA SER A 152 -8.89 -3.32 -8.01
C SER A 152 -8.73 -1.92 -7.41
N MET A 153 -8.09 -1.83 -6.25
CA MET A 153 -7.79 -0.59 -5.54
C MET A 153 -6.83 0.31 -6.31
N ILE A 154 -5.77 -0.25 -6.88
CA ILE A 154 -4.84 0.48 -7.77
C ILE A 154 -5.60 1.04 -8.98
N PHE A 155 -6.43 0.22 -9.62
CA PHE A 155 -7.21 0.64 -10.78
C PHE A 155 -8.18 1.78 -10.45
N ILE A 156 -8.87 1.68 -9.30
CA ILE A 156 -9.79 2.72 -8.81
C ILE A 156 -9.02 4.01 -8.46
N GLY A 157 -7.88 3.92 -7.78
CA GLY A 157 -7.08 5.08 -7.40
C GLY A 157 -6.58 5.89 -8.61
N ILE A 158 -6.07 5.20 -9.62
CA ILE A 158 -5.63 5.82 -10.88
C ILE A 158 -6.82 6.44 -11.62
N SER A 159 -7.93 5.69 -11.73
CA SER A 159 -9.13 6.16 -12.42
C SER A 159 -9.73 7.40 -11.74
N LEU A 160 -9.80 7.44 -10.42
CA LEU A 160 -10.33 8.57 -9.65
C LEU A 160 -9.53 9.85 -9.88
N ILE A 161 -8.20 9.77 -9.89
CA ILE A 161 -7.34 10.93 -10.13
C ILE A 161 -7.52 11.41 -11.59
N TYR A 162 -7.55 10.49 -12.55
CA TYR A 162 -7.81 10.81 -13.95
C TYR A 162 -9.17 11.49 -14.18
N PHE A 163 -10.25 10.98 -13.56
CA PHE A 163 -11.58 11.56 -13.69
C PHE A 163 -11.74 12.90 -12.95
N GLN A 164 -11.04 13.09 -11.82
CA GLN A 164 -11.06 14.38 -11.13
C GLN A 164 -10.39 15.49 -11.94
N GLU A 165 -9.30 15.19 -12.63
CA GLU A 165 -8.62 16.16 -13.48
C GLU A 165 -9.53 16.60 -14.64
N ARG A 166 -10.24 15.65 -15.26
CA ARG A 166 -11.26 15.95 -16.28
C ARG A 166 -12.46 16.74 -15.75
N ARG A 167 -12.91 16.51 -14.50
CA ARG A 167 -14.00 17.30 -13.90
C ARG A 167 -13.57 18.70 -13.49
N GLY A 168 -12.31 18.89 -13.10
CA GLY A 168 -11.73 20.22 -12.82
C GLY A 168 -11.75 21.12 -14.05
N LEU A 169 -11.56 20.55 -15.25
CA LEU A 169 -11.67 21.22 -16.54
C LEU A 169 -13.11 21.67 -16.88
N SER A 170 -14.14 20.95 -16.42
CA SER A 170 -15.53 21.26 -16.77
C SER A 170 -16.13 22.42 -15.96
N LYS A 171 -15.56 22.77 -14.81
CA LYS A 171 -16.00 23.93 -13.99
C LYS A 171 -15.47 25.27 -14.48
N ILE A 172 -14.59 25.28 -15.48
CA ILE A 172 -13.92 26.50 -16.00
C ILE A 172 -14.44 26.86 -17.41
N LYS A 173 -15.44 26.13 -17.91
CA LYS A 173 -16.04 26.36 -19.23
C LYS A 173 -17.37 27.10 -19.12
#